data_AF-A0A7V0JVL7-F1
#
_entry.id   AF-A0A7V0JVL7-F1
#
_cell.length_a   1.000
_cell.length_b   1.000
_cell.length_c   1.000
_cell.angle_alpha   90.00
_cell.angle_beta   90.00
_cell.angle_gamma   90.00
#
_symmetry.space_group_name_H-M   'P 1'
#
loop_
_entity.id
_entity.type
_entity.pdbx_description
1 polymer ?
#
loop_
_entity_poly.entity_id
_entity_poly.type
_entity_poly.pdbx_seq_one_letter_code
_entity_poly.pdbx_strand_id
1 'polypeptide(L)' 'MARGDLTDGQWERLRPLLPPQKPKRGRPARDHRTIINGFLWVLCTGAPWRDLPER' A
#
# COMPACT_ATOMS: atom_id res chain seq x y z
N MET A 1 2.62 1.57 12.52
CA MET A 1 1.45 1.91 11.67
C MET A 1 1.22 3.41 11.77
N ALA A 2 1.16 4.11 10.65
CA ALA A 2 0.85 5.52 10.60
C ALA A 2 -0.66 5.76 10.65
N ARG A 3 -1.05 6.99 11.00
CA ARG A 3 -2.46 7.42 10.99
C ARG A 3 -2.98 7.32 9.54
N GLY A 4 -3.85 6.34 9.27
CA GLY A 4 -4.41 6.07 7.95
C GLY A 4 -3.99 4.73 7.31
N ASP A 5 -3.04 4.00 7.91
CA ASP A 5 -2.65 2.67 7.42
C ASP A 5 -3.75 1.63 7.69
N LEU A 6 -3.82 0.60 6.83
CA LEU A 6 -4.67 -0.56 7.07
C LEU A 6 -4.22 -1.33 8.31
N THR A 7 -5.17 -1.56 9.22
CA THR A 7 -5.00 -2.53 10.30
C THR A 7 -4.87 -3.94 9.73
N ASP A 8 -4.26 -4.86 10.49
CA ASP A 8 -4.09 -6.24 10.02
C ASP A 8 -5.45 -6.91 9.71
N GLY A 9 -6.48 -6.66 10.51
CA GLY A 9 -7.82 -7.19 10.26
C GLY A 9 -8.47 -6.63 8.97
N GLN A 10 -8.22 -5.37 8.62
CA GLN A 10 -8.67 -4.80 7.35
C GLN A 10 -7.86 -5.36 6.18
N TRP A 11 -6.55 -5.52 6.38
CA TRP A 11 -5.66 -6.09 5.38
C TRP A 11 -6.05 -7.52 5.01
N GLU A 12 -6.33 -8.38 5.99
CA GLU A 12 -6.74 -9.77 5.73
C GLU A 12 -8.06 -9.88 4.97
N ARG A 13 -8.97 -8.91 5.12
CA ARG A 13 -10.21 -8.84 4.33
C ARG A 13 -9.97 -8.37 2.90
N LEU A 14 -9.00 -7.46 2.70
CA LEU A 14 -8.70 -6.86 1.40
C LEU A 14 -7.81 -7.76 0.54
N ARG A 15 -6.76 -8.34 1.14
CA ARG A 15 -5.75 -9.17 0.47
C ARG A 15 -6.32 -10.23 -0.49
N PRO A 16 -7.35 -11.03 -0.15
CA PRO A 16 -7.86 -12.05 -1.06
C PRO A 16 -8.59 -11.49 -2.29
N LEU A 17 -8.98 -10.21 -2.27
CA LEU A 17 -9.65 -9.54 -3.38
C LEU A 17 -8.66 -8.93 -4.38
N LEU A 18 -7.39 -8.84 -3.99
CA LEU A 18 -6.35 -8.28 -4.84
C LEU A 18 -5.92 -9.31 -5.89
N PRO A 19 -5.56 -8.86 -7.11
CA PRO A 19 -4.97 -9.75 -8.09
C PRO A 19 -3.70 -10.40 -7.51
N PRO A 20 -3.27 -11.56 -8.04
CA PRO A 20 -2.02 -12.17 -7.63
C PRO A 20 -0.85 -11.19 -7.82
N GLN A 21 0.04 -11.11 -6.83
CA GLN A 21 1.27 -10.33 -6.89
C GLN A 21 2.07 -10.80 -8.12
N LYS A 22 2.07 -10.00 -9.21
CA LYS A 22 2.65 -10.42 -10.50
C LYS A 22 4.15 -10.74 -10.37
N PRO A 23 4.62 -11.91 -10.87
CA PRO A 23 6.01 -12.32 -10.70
C PRO A 23 6.97 -12.05 -11.89
N LYS A 24 8.25 -11.88 -11.50
CA LYS A 24 9.54 -12.34 -12.09
C LYS A 24 9.98 -11.99 -13.53
N ARG A 25 9.32 -11.07 -14.26
CA ARG A 25 9.96 -10.40 -15.41
C ARG A 25 9.71 -8.90 -15.33
N GLY A 26 10.76 -8.11 -15.53
CA GLY A 26 10.75 -6.66 -15.28
C GLY A 26 11.00 -6.30 -13.81
N ARG A 27 10.73 -5.05 -13.44
CA ARG A 27 10.90 -4.56 -12.06
C ARG A 27 9.93 -5.31 -11.13
N PRO A 28 10.40 -5.95 -10.04
CA PRO A 28 9.52 -6.59 -9.08
C PRO A 28 8.45 -5.61 -8.58
N ALA A 29 7.20 -6.07 -8.53
CA ALA A 29 6.12 -5.30 -7.93
C ALA A 29 6.38 -5.13 -6.43
N ARG A 30 6.22 -3.91 -5.90
CA ARG A 30 6.21 -3.69 -4.45
C ARG A 30 5.01 -4.37 -3.82
N ASP A 31 5.14 -4.76 -2.56
CA ASP A 31 4.06 -5.35 -1.77
C ASP A 31 2.78 -4.50 -1.88
N HIS A 32 1.65 -5.15 -2.16
CA HIS A 32 0.38 -4.46 -2.32
C HIS A 32 -0.01 -3.64 -1.08
N ARG A 33 0.32 -4.12 0.12
CA ARG A 33 0.04 -3.41 1.38
C ARG A 33 0.80 -2.09 1.43
N THR A 34 2.07 -2.08 1.02
CA THR A 34 2.88 -0.87 0.95
C THR A 34 2.28 0.14 -0.02
N ILE A 35 1.86 -0.30 -1.20
CA ILE A 35 1.26 0.57 -2.21
C ILE A 35 -0.06 1.17 -1.68
N ILE A 36 -0.93 0.34 -1.11
CA ILE A 36 -2.24 0.77 -0.62
C ILE A 36 -2.10 1.71 0.58
N ASN A 37 -1.23 1.41 1.54
CA ASN A 37 -0.95 2.31 2.66
C ASN A 37 -0.39 3.66 2.16
N GLY A 38 0.49 3.66 1.16
CA GLY A 38 0.97 4.90 0.56
C GLY A 38 -0.15 5.71 -0.10
N PHE A 39 -1.07 5.03 -0.78
CA PHE A 39 -2.25 5.66 -1.38
C PHE A 39 -3.17 6.27 -0.31
N LEU A 40 -3.45 5.53 0.76
CA LEU A 40 -4.26 6.01 1.88
C LEU A 40 -3.61 7.21 2.56
N TRP A 41 -2.29 7.20 2.74
CA TRP A 41 -1.57 8.33 3.29
C TRP A 41 -1.74 9.60 2.44
N VAL A 42 -1.56 9.50 1.12
CA VAL A 42 -1.77 10.64 0.20
C VAL A 42 -3.22 11.13 0.24
N LEU A 43 -4.20 10.23 0.23
CA LEU A 43 -5.62 10.59 0.29
C LEU A 43 -6.01 11.25 1.63
N CYS A 44 -5.44 10.80 2.75
CA CYS A 44 -5.73 11.35 4.07
C CYS A 44 -5.00 12.67 4.35
N THR A 45 -3.79 12.84 3.82
CA THR A 45 -2.95 14.02 4.11
C THR A 45 -3.02 15.10 3.03
N GLY A 46 -3.39 14.73 1.79
CA GLY A 46 -3.31 15.60 0.62
C GLY A 46 -1.88 15.95 0.18
N ALA A 47 -0.86 15.37 0.83
CA ALA A 47 0.53 15.66 0.54
C ALA A 47 0.99 14.98 -0.77
N PRO A 48 1.97 15.56 -1.48
CA PRO A 48 2.46 14.98 -2.72
C PRO A 48 3.21 13.66 -2.47
N TRP A 49 3.22 12.78 -3.47
CA TRP A 49 3.91 11.48 -3.42
C TRP A 49 5.40 11.55 -3.05
N ARG A 50 6.07 12.67 -3.33
CA ARG A 50 7.48 12.89 -2.98
C ARG A 50 7.71 12.97 -1.47
N ASP A 51 6.69 13.38 -0.72
CA ASP A 51 6.74 13.52 0.73
C ASP A 51 6.27 12.24 1.43
N LEU A 52 6.00 11.17 0.65
CA LEU A 52 5.64 9.87 1.20
C LEU A 52 6.78 9.39 2.12
N PRO A 53 6.48 9.06 3.38
CA PRO A 53 7.51 8.65 4.33
C PRO A 53 8.19 7.35 3.88
N GLU A 54 9.53 7.34 3.95
CA GLU A 54 10.34 6.15 3.68
C GLU A 54 10.09 5.10 4.78
N ARG A 55 9.27 4.09 4.46
CA ARG A 55 8.92 2.99 5.36
C ARG A 55 8.88 1.68 4.60
#